data_AF-A0A7S0NEX6-F1
#
_entry.id   AF-A0A7S0NEX6-F1
#
_cell.length_a   1.000
_cell.length_b   1.000
_cell.length_c   1.000
_cell.angle_alpha   90.00
_cell.angle_beta   90.00
_cell.angle_gamma   90.00
#
_symmetry.space_group_name_H-M   'P 1'
#
loop_
_entity.id
_entity.type
_entity.pdbx_description
1 polymer ?
#
loop_
_entity_poly.entity_id
_entity_poly.type
_entity_poly.pdbx_seq_one_letter_code
_entity_poly.pdbx_strand_id
1 'polypeptide(L)'
;AYDALVAATRAAPLPLSPGTSLTVTQQELLYQHAGVARQMGAAVGVESGPRERDAATFHLRRAARKLALAQVPANDDQMISLHHQIAASETAAERAALAPPPPQPSQPTAAVAGAEASSCVVS
;
A
#
# COMPACT_ATOMS: atom_id res chain seq x y z
N ALA A 1 -12.96 29.23 16.90
CA ALA A 1 -11.52 29.14 16.55
C ALA A 1 -11.25 27.98 15.59
N TYR A 2 -11.68 26.75 15.91
CA TYR A 2 -11.53 25.59 15.02
C TYR A 2 -12.25 25.77 13.67
N ASP A 3 -13.50 26.25 13.65
CA ASP A 3 -14.23 26.51 12.40
C ASP A 3 -13.60 27.60 11.52
N ALA A 4 -12.95 28.59 12.14
CA ALA A 4 -12.20 29.62 11.42
C ALA A 4 -10.88 29.07 10.84
N LEU A 5 -10.25 28.13 11.53
CA LEU A 5 -9.04 27.45 11.05
C LEU A 5 -9.38 26.46 9.91
N VAL A 6 -10.53 25.79 10.00
CA VAL A 6 -11.12 24.94 8.94
C VAL A 6 -11.56 25.79 7.74
N ALA A 7 -12.15 26.97 7.98
CA ALA A 7 -12.47 27.92 6.92
C ALA A 7 -11.22 28.53 6.28
N ALA A 8 -10.15 28.77 7.04
CA ALA A 8 -8.85 29.24 6.54
C ALA A 8 -8.04 28.15 5.83
N THR A 9 -8.38 26.86 6.03
CA THR A 9 -7.84 25.74 5.24
C THR A 9 -8.66 25.44 3.98
N ARG A 10 -9.75 26.19 3.71
CA ARG A 10 -10.36 26.23 2.38
C ARG A 10 -9.30 26.77 1.43
N ALA A 11 -8.90 25.93 0.47
CA ALA A 11 -7.78 26.18 -0.42
C ALA A 11 -7.86 27.60 -0.96
N ALA A 12 -6.90 28.44 -0.56
CA ALA A 12 -6.74 29.75 -1.14
C ALA A 12 -6.70 29.57 -2.68
N PRO A 13 -7.41 30.41 -3.46
CA PRO A 13 -7.42 30.27 -4.90
C PRO A 13 -5.98 30.28 -5.42
N LEU A 14 -5.60 29.25 -6.18
CA LEU A 14 -4.29 29.16 -6.82
C LEU A 14 -4.33 30.04 -8.08
N PRO A 15 -3.63 31.19 -8.10
CA PRO A 15 -3.59 32.03 -9.29
C PRO A 15 -2.78 31.31 -10.38
N LEU A 16 -3.36 31.19 -11.58
CA LEU A 16 -2.71 30.56 -12.72
C LEU A 16 -2.16 31.62 -13.70
N SER A 17 -2.85 32.74 -13.84
CA SER A 17 -2.48 33.89 -14.67
C SER A 17 -3.22 35.14 -14.16
N PRO A 18 -2.89 36.36 -14.64
CA PRO A 18 -3.62 37.56 -14.26
C PRO A 18 -5.12 37.41 -14.53
N GLY A 19 -5.94 37.51 -13.48
CA GLY A 19 -7.40 37.36 -13.56
C GLY A 19 -7.93 35.92 -13.58
N THR A 20 -7.08 34.89 -13.50
CA THR A 20 -7.52 33.49 -13.44
C THR A 20 -7.04 32.80 -12.15
N SER A 21 -7.97 32.18 -11.45
CA SER A 21 -7.69 31.45 -10.20
C SER A 21 -8.42 30.12 -10.16
N LEU A 22 -7.76 29.09 -9.66
CA LEU A 22 -8.33 27.78 -9.44
C LEU A 22 -8.67 27.63 -7.95
N THR A 23 -9.93 27.33 -7.64
CA THR A 23 -10.36 27.05 -6.26
C THR A 23 -10.66 25.57 -6.14
N VAL A 24 -9.95 24.87 -5.24
CA VAL A 24 -10.23 23.47 -4.94
C VAL A 24 -11.09 23.40 -3.69
N THR A 25 -12.23 22.74 -3.78
CA THR A 25 -13.08 22.51 -2.61
C THR A 25 -12.47 21.46 -1.68
N GLN A 26 -12.84 21.52 -0.40
CA GLN A 26 -12.44 20.48 0.55
C GLN A 26 -12.90 19.09 0.11
N GLN A 27 -14.10 18.99 -0.48
CA GLN A 27 -14.63 17.75 -1.02
C GLN A 27 -13.75 17.21 -2.15
N GLU A 28 -13.36 18.03 -3.13
CA GLU A 28 -12.46 17.60 -4.20
C GLU A 28 -11.12 17.09 -3.66
N LEU A 29 -10.53 17.74 -2.66
CA LEU A 29 -9.29 17.26 -2.02
C LEU A 29 -9.47 15.88 -1.37
N LEU A 30 -10.62 15.62 -0.76
CA LEU A 30 -10.93 14.34 -0.15
C LEU A 30 -11.09 13.24 -1.22
N TYR A 31 -11.78 13.54 -2.32
CA TYR A 31 -11.94 12.62 -3.45
C TYR A 31 -10.61 12.36 -4.16
N GLN A 32 -9.73 13.36 -4.29
CA GLN A 32 -8.38 13.17 -4.82
C GLN A 32 -7.54 12.26 -3.91
N HIS A 33 -7.58 12.49 -2.60
CA HIS A 33 -6.89 11.61 -1.64
C HIS A 33 -7.43 10.17 -1.70
N ALA A 34 -8.74 9.98 -1.87
CA ALA A 34 -9.34 8.67 -2.10
C ALA A 34 -8.86 8.04 -3.41
N GLY A 35 -8.78 8.81 -4.49
CA GLY A 35 -8.22 8.39 -5.78
C GLY A 35 -6.78 7.88 -5.65
N VAL A 36 -5.90 8.65 -5.00
CA VAL A 36 -4.50 8.26 -4.79
C VAL A 36 -4.40 7.00 -3.93
N ALA A 37 -5.17 6.90 -2.84
CA ALA A 37 -5.18 5.70 -2.01
C ALA A 37 -5.60 4.46 -2.80
N ARG A 38 -6.59 4.60 -3.69
CA ARG A 38 -7.02 3.51 -4.58
C ARG A 38 -5.96 3.10 -5.60
N GLN A 39 -5.23 4.06 -6.16
CA GLN A 39 -4.11 3.76 -7.05
C GLN A 39 -3.00 3.02 -6.32
N MET A 40 -2.68 3.41 -5.08
CA MET A 40 -1.73 2.68 -4.25
C MET A 40 -2.22 1.26 -3.95
N GLY A 41 -3.50 1.11 -3.58
CA GLY A 41 -4.13 -0.20 -3.38
C GLY A 41 -4.08 -1.10 -4.62
N ALA A 42 -4.34 -0.53 -5.80
CA ALA A 42 -4.28 -1.26 -7.07
C ALA A 42 -2.86 -1.60 -7.54
N ALA A 43 -1.88 -0.77 -7.21
CA ALA A 43 -0.47 -1.02 -7.51
C ALA A 43 0.13 -2.13 -6.64
N VAL A 44 -0.45 -2.38 -5.46
CA VAL A 44 -0.05 -3.47 -4.58
C VAL A 44 -0.71 -4.77 -5.06
N GLY A 45 0.09 -5.63 -5.67
CA GLY A 45 -0.32 -6.94 -6.16
C GLY A 45 0.10 -8.09 -5.23
N VAL A 46 -0.18 -9.31 -5.66
CA VAL A 46 0.19 -10.55 -4.95
C VAL A 46 1.71 -10.69 -4.77
N GLU A 47 2.50 -10.04 -5.63
CA GLU A 47 3.97 -10.05 -5.56
C GLU A 47 4.55 -8.93 -4.69
N SER A 48 3.75 -7.94 -4.29
CA SER A 48 4.22 -6.88 -3.40
C SER A 48 4.56 -7.45 -2.02
N GLY A 49 5.61 -6.95 -1.38
CA GLY A 49 6.00 -7.39 -0.05
C GLY A 49 4.98 -7.01 1.03
N PRO A 50 5.12 -7.58 2.24
CA PRO A 50 4.19 -7.32 3.34
C PRO A 50 4.16 -5.85 3.76
N ARG A 51 5.31 -5.15 3.70
CA ARG A 51 5.40 -3.73 4.07
C ARG A 51 4.64 -2.84 3.10
N GLU A 52 4.75 -3.11 1.80
CA GLU A 52 4.05 -2.38 0.74
C GLU A 52 2.54 -2.57 0.87
N ARG A 53 2.09 -3.80 1.18
CA ARG A 53 0.69 -4.10 1.45
C ARG A 53 0.16 -3.34 2.66
N ASP A 54 0.86 -3.39 3.79
CA ASP A 54 0.45 -2.68 5.00
C ASP A 54 0.34 -1.16 4.77
N ALA A 55 1.29 -0.59 4.03
CA ALA A 55 1.26 0.81 3.65
C ALA A 55 0.03 1.14 2.79
N ALA A 56 -0.27 0.32 1.77
CA ALA A 56 -1.47 0.53 0.96
C ALA A 56 -2.76 0.39 1.78
N THR A 57 -2.88 -0.63 2.64
CA THR A 57 -4.05 -0.79 3.53
C THR A 57 -4.20 0.43 4.44
N PHE A 58 -3.11 0.95 4.99
CA PHE A 58 -3.11 2.16 5.80
C PHE A 58 -3.67 3.36 5.03
N HIS A 59 -3.23 3.59 3.79
CA HIS A 59 -3.70 4.70 2.96
C HIS A 59 -5.17 4.56 2.58
N LEU A 60 -5.62 3.34 2.25
CA LEU A 60 -7.04 3.05 1.97
C LEU A 60 -7.94 3.34 3.18
N ARG A 61 -7.58 2.81 4.36
CA ARG A 61 -8.33 3.07 5.60
C ARG A 61 -8.34 4.55 5.98
N ARG A 62 -7.21 5.24 5.78
CA ARG A 62 -7.12 6.69 6.03
C ARG A 62 -8.03 7.48 5.09
N ALA A 63 -8.11 7.10 3.82
CA ALA A 63 -9.01 7.74 2.86
C ALA A 63 -10.48 7.53 3.23
N ALA A 64 -10.88 6.28 3.54
CA ALA A 64 -12.24 5.96 3.94
C ALA A 64 -12.65 6.73 5.20
N ARG A 65 -11.77 6.80 6.21
CA ARG A 65 -12.03 7.58 7.43
C ARG A 65 -12.21 9.07 7.15
N LYS A 66 -11.41 9.64 6.25
CA LYS A 66 -11.52 11.06 5.88
C LYS A 66 -12.85 11.37 5.18
N LEU A 67 -13.31 10.49 4.27
CA LEU A 67 -14.63 10.63 3.63
C LEU A 67 -15.76 10.48 4.64
N ALA A 68 -15.67 9.50 5.55
CA ALA A 68 -16.66 9.31 6.62
C ALA A 68 -16.76 10.53 7.56
N LEU A 69 -15.63 11.13 7.95
CA LEU A 69 -15.60 12.36 8.75
C LEU A 69 -16.20 13.57 8.02
N ALA A 70 -16.14 13.58 6.69
CA ALA A 70 -16.80 14.57 5.85
C ALA A 70 -18.27 14.24 5.58
N GLN A 71 -18.83 13.23 6.25
CA GLN A 71 -20.22 12.77 6.09
C GLN A 71 -20.56 12.33 4.66
N VAL A 72 -19.56 11.84 3.91
CA VAL A 72 -19.82 11.22 2.60
C VAL A 72 -20.65 9.95 2.82
N PRO A 73 -21.78 9.78 2.10
CA PRO A 73 -22.64 8.62 2.25
C PRO A 73 -21.90 7.30 2.04
N ALA A 74 -22.27 6.26 2.79
CA ALA A 74 -21.66 4.94 2.65
C ALA A 74 -21.95 4.27 1.29
N ASN A 75 -23.02 4.70 0.60
CA ASN A 75 -23.36 4.26 -0.75
C ASN A 75 -22.68 5.10 -1.84
N ASP A 76 -21.83 6.08 -1.48
CA ASP A 76 -21.00 6.77 -2.45
C ASP A 76 -19.99 5.81 -3.08
N ASP A 77 -19.80 5.93 -4.40
CA ASP A 77 -18.94 5.03 -5.18
C ASP A 77 -17.50 5.00 -4.67
N GLN A 78 -16.96 6.11 -4.16
CA GLN A 78 -15.61 6.13 -3.59
C GLN A 78 -15.57 5.35 -2.29
N MET A 79 -16.57 5.52 -1.43
CA MET A 79 -16.67 4.79 -0.17
C MET A 79 -16.78 3.28 -0.41
N ILE A 80 -17.67 2.86 -1.32
CA ILE A 80 -17.82 1.46 -1.71
C ILE A 80 -16.50 0.90 -2.24
N SER A 81 -15.86 1.63 -3.17
CA SER A 81 -14.61 1.22 -3.80
C SER A 81 -13.48 1.05 -2.78
N LEU A 82 -13.36 1.97 -1.82
CA LEU A 82 -12.36 1.88 -0.75
C LEU A 82 -12.62 0.68 0.16
N HIS A 83 -13.87 0.45 0.57
CA HIS A 83 -14.22 -0.70 1.40
C HIS A 83 -13.89 -2.03 0.72
N HIS A 84 -14.18 -2.16 -0.58
CA HIS A 84 -13.85 -3.35 -1.34
C HIS A 84 -12.34 -3.59 -1.41
N GLN A 85 -11.54 -2.55 -1.64
CA GLN A 85 -10.08 -2.68 -1.70
C GLN A 85 -9.46 -2.98 -0.33
N ILE A 86 -10.01 -2.42 0.75
CA ILE A 86 -9.58 -2.77 2.12
C ILE A 86 -9.80 -4.25 2.38
N ALA A 87 -11.00 -4.77 2.11
CA ALA A 87 -11.32 -6.18 2.30
C ALA A 87 -10.43 -7.11 1.45
N ALA A 88 -10.18 -6.74 0.19
CA ALA A 88 -9.28 -7.48 -0.69
C ALA A 88 -7.84 -7.51 -0.15
N SER A 89 -7.35 -6.38 0.36
CA SER A 89 -6.01 -6.25 0.93
C SER A 89 -5.84 -7.09 2.20
N GLU A 90 -6.84 -7.11 3.08
CA GLU A 90 -6.84 -7.91 4.31
C GLU A 90 -6.85 -9.42 3.99
N THR A 91 -7.69 -9.83 3.06
CA THR A 91 -7.75 -11.23 2.59
C THR A 91 -6.41 -11.68 2.00
N ALA A 92 -5.73 -10.80 1.25
CA ALA A 92 -4.42 -11.09 0.67
C ALA A 92 -3.32 -11.20 1.75
N ALA A 93 -3.38 -10.37 2.80
CA ALA A 93 -2.46 -10.45 3.92
C ALA A 93 -2.64 -11.76 4.72
N GLU A 94 -3.87 -12.16 5.00
CA GLU A 94 -4.18 -13.43 5.67
C GLU A 94 -3.67 -14.64 4.89
N ARG A 95 -3.88 -14.68 3.58
CA ARG A 95 -3.37 -15.78 2.73
C ARG A 95 -1.84 -15.85 2.74
N ALA A 96 -1.17 -14.71 2.72
CA ALA A 96 0.29 -14.68 2.75
C ALA A 96 0.87 -15.12 4.10
N ALA A 97 0.16 -14.84 5.20
CA ALA A 97 0.55 -15.32 6.53
C ALA A 97 0.42 -16.85 6.68
N LEU A 98 -0.50 -17.47 5.93
CA LEU A 98 -0.72 -18.92 5.92
C LEU A 98 0.19 -19.68 4.94
N ALA A 99 0.94 -18.97 4.08
CA ALA A 99 1.81 -19.61 3.10
C ALA A 99 2.98 -20.33 3.81
N PRO A 100 3.31 -21.59 3.43
CA PRO A 100 4.44 -22.29 4.01
C PRO A 100 5.74 -21.54 3.74
N PRO A 101 6.73 -21.60 4.65
CA PRO A 101 8.02 -20.98 4.42
C PRO A 101 8.65 -21.55 3.15
N PRO A 102 9.41 -20.73 2.38
CA PRO A 102 10.08 -21.21 1.19
C PRO A 102 10.98 -22.41 1.53
N PRO A 103 11.10 -23.41 0.63
CA PRO A 103 11.99 -24.54 0.86
C PRO A 103 13.41 -24.01 1.10
N GLN A 104 14.05 -24.47 2.17
CA GLN A 104 15.44 -24.12 2.42
C GLN A 104 16.29 -24.57 1.23
N PRO A 105 17.24 -23.74 0.76
CA PRO A 105 18.17 -24.18 -0.27
C PRO A 105 18.89 -25.42 0.24
N SER A 106 18.82 -26.51 -0.52
CA SER A 106 19.53 -27.74 -0.21
C SER A 106 21.01 -27.39 -0.07
N GLN A 107 21.58 -27.56 1.13
CA GLN A 107 23.02 -27.48 1.28
C GLN A 107 23.64 -28.49 0.30
N PRO A 108 24.64 -28.10 -0.50
CA PRO A 108 25.40 -29.09 -1.24
C PRO A 108 26.03 -30.03 -0.22
N THR A 109 25.55 -31.26 -0.17
CA THR A 109 26.17 -32.36 0.58
C THR A 109 27.62 -32.42 0.13
N ALA A 110 28.55 -32.03 1.00
CA ALA A 110 29.96 -32.26 0.77
C ALA A 110 30.12 -33.77 0.57
N ALA A 111 30.38 -34.18 -0.67
CA ALA A 111 30.75 -35.55 -0.97
C ALA A 111 31.97 -35.87 -0.12
N VAL A 112 31.79 -36.81 0.80
CA VAL A 112 32.87 -37.38 1.60
C VAL A 112 33.83 -38.02 0.61
N ALA A 113 34.92 -37.33 0.30
CA ALA A 113 36.09 -37.93 -0.34
C ALA A 113 36.78 -38.79 0.72
N GLY A 114 36.27 -40.01 0.90
CA GLY A 114 36.91 -41.08 1.67
C GLY A 114 37.70 -41.98 0.72
N ALA A 115 39.00 -41.74 0.65
CA ALA A 115 40.12 -42.63 0.34
C ALA A 115 39.84 -43.94 -0.43
N GLU A 116 40.56 -44.14 -1.54
CA GLU A 116 41.45 -45.29 -1.69
C GLU A 116 42.78 -44.87 -2.32
N ALA A 117 43.85 -45.46 -1.79
CA ALA A 117 45.23 -45.11 -2.00
C ALA A 117 45.79 -45.67 -3.31
N SER A 118 46.72 -44.94 -3.92
CA SER A 118 47.86 -45.55 -4.62
C SER A 118 49.01 -44.56 -4.74
N SER A 119 50.06 -44.83 -3.95
CA SER A 119 51.50 -44.87 -4.31
C SER A 119 51.99 -43.79 -5.30
N CYS A 120 52.98 -42.94 -5.00
CA CYS A 120 54.33 -43.29 -4.56
C CYS A 120 55.06 -42.11 -3.87
N VAL A 121 55.87 -42.51 -2.90
CA VAL A 121 57.03 -41.90 -2.22
C VAL A 121 57.70 -40.63 -2.81
N VAL A 122 58.02 -39.74 -1.87
CA VAL A 122 58.97 -38.61 -1.94
C VAL A 122 60.42 -39.09 -2.09
N SER A 123 61.12 -38.61 -3.13
CA SER A 123 62.43 -37.93 -3.11
C SER A 123 62.89 -37.65 -4.53
#